data_AF-A0ABD2ZGY6-F1
#
_entry.id   AF-A0ABD2ZGY6-F1
#
_cell.length_a   1.000
_cell.length_b   1.000
_cell.length_c   1.000
_cell.angle_alpha   90.00
_cell.angle_beta   90.00
_cell.angle_gamma   90.00
#
_symmetry.space_group_name_H-M   'P 1'
#
loop_
_entity.id
_entity.type
_entity.pdbx_description
1 polymer ?
#
loop_
_entity_poly.entity_id
_entity_poly.type
_entity_poly.pdbx_seq_one_letter_code
_entity_poly.pdbx_strand_id
1 'polypeptide(L)'
;MEFSGVMLLILLFSLSSSVINSNLSPTNIKSWCDKTYFPETCENVLKNDPKYANTQIKGNSDFLKLSLQLAFDRAVNASKVAHELGPKCRDNNEKAAWTNCVDLYEKNVVTLKQSVDPNYGCIPFNSSPKCSPKNVRTWLSTALDNIDTCEQGFVDIDMTDNVMPLVLDKVQEDLIVNALGLISENN
;
A
#
# COMPACT_ATOMS: atom_id res chain seq x y z
N MET A 1 17.17 29.29 -57.20
CA MET A 1 18.39 29.93 -56.66
C MET A 1 17.98 31.38 -56.48
N GLU A 2 17.78 31.91 -55.28
CA GLU A 2 18.76 31.93 -54.19
C GLU A 2 18.10 31.87 -52.81
N PHE A 3 18.74 31.11 -51.91
CA PHE A 3 18.47 31.05 -50.48
C PHE A 3 19.43 32.03 -49.79
N SER A 4 18.93 33.05 -49.11
CA SER A 4 19.68 33.74 -48.04
C SER A 4 18.78 34.64 -47.20
N GLY A 5 18.93 34.52 -45.88
CA GLY A 5 18.09 35.14 -44.85
C GLY A 5 17.12 34.09 -44.33
N VAL A 6 17.30 33.48 -43.16
CA VAL A 6 17.61 34.12 -41.89
C VAL A 6 18.39 33.12 -41.04
N MET A 7 19.69 33.38 -40.83
CA MET A 7 20.44 32.80 -39.73
C MET A 7 20.28 33.76 -38.53
N LEU A 8 19.24 33.58 -37.72
CA LEU A 8 19.16 34.24 -36.43
C LEU A 8 18.36 33.38 -35.42
N LEU A 9 19.13 32.69 -34.57
CA LEU A 9 18.80 32.39 -33.17
C LEU A 9 17.47 31.66 -32.92
N ILE A 10 17.40 30.37 -33.29
CA ILE A 10 16.55 29.44 -32.54
C ILE A 10 17.26 29.23 -31.20
N LEU A 11 16.94 30.09 -30.25
CA LEU A 11 17.29 29.95 -28.85
C LEU A 11 16.89 28.54 -28.43
N LEU A 12 17.91 27.78 -28.02
CA LEU A 12 17.81 26.54 -27.27
C LEU A 12 17.02 26.83 -25.99
N PHE A 13 15.69 26.86 -26.07
CA PHE A 13 14.85 26.51 -24.93
C PHE A 13 14.84 25.00 -24.84
N SER A 14 16.01 24.42 -24.54
CA SER A 14 16.06 23.25 -23.70
C SER A 14 15.42 23.68 -22.38
N LEU A 15 14.10 23.50 -22.28
CA LEU A 15 13.42 23.29 -21.01
C LEU A 15 14.11 22.07 -20.42
N SER A 16 15.21 22.33 -19.71
CA SER A 16 15.73 21.43 -18.71
C SER A 16 14.62 21.38 -17.68
N SER A 17 13.69 20.43 -17.87
CA SER A 17 12.84 19.96 -16.80
C SER A 17 13.82 19.56 -15.71
N SER A 18 13.97 20.44 -14.73
CA SER A 18 14.69 20.12 -13.52
C SER A 18 13.88 19.00 -12.91
N VAL A 19 14.30 17.76 -13.15
CA VAL A 19 13.77 16.62 -12.42
C VAL A 19 14.26 16.86 -10.99
N ILE A 20 13.42 17.48 -10.17
CA ILE A 20 13.67 17.60 -8.76
C ILE A 20 13.68 16.16 -8.25
N ASN A 21 14.88 15.61 -8.04
CA ASN A 21 15.05 14.35 -7.32
C ASN A 21 14.69 14.64 -5.87
N SER A 22 13.40 14.62 -5.56
CA SER A 22 12.91 14.68 -4.19
C SER A 22 13.15 13.32 -3.54
N ASN A 23 14.29 13.21 -2.87
CA ASN A 23 14.41 12.27 -1.75
C ASN A 23 13.29 12.57 -0.74
N LEU A 24 12.83 11.55 -0.03
CA LEU A 24 11.83 11.69 1.02
C LEU A 24 12.35 12.66 2.09
N SER A 25 11.71 13.82 2.22
CA SER A 25 11.97 14.80 3.29
C SER A 25 10.72 14.95 4.15
N PRO A 26 10.81 15.39 5.42
CA PRO A 26 9.64 15.51 6.28
C PRO A 26 8.50 16.34 5.67
N THR A 27 8.83 17.46 5.04
CA THR A 27 7.85 18.33 4.33
C THR A 27 7.25 17.64 3.10
N ASN A 28 8.06 16.87 2.37
CA ASN A 28 7.58 16.12 1.21
C ASN A 28 6.69 14.94 1.63
N ILE A 29 7.01 14.23 2.72
CA ILE A 29 6.20 13.13 3.27
C ILE A 29 4.79 13.63 3.56
N LYS A 30 4.68 14.73 4.31
CA LYS A 30 3.39 15.33 4.66
C LYS A 30 2.57 15.64 3.40
N SER A 31 3.17 16.34 2.43
CA SER A 31 2.48 16.70 1.18
C SER A 31 1.98 15.50 0.38
N TRP A 32 2.64 14.35 0.48
CA TRP A 32 2.19 13.11 -0.16
C TRP A 32 1.09 12.42 0.64
N CYS A 33 1.27 12.27 1.96
CA CYS A 33 0.29 11.61 2.84
C CYS A 33 -1.02 12.39 2.98
N ASP A 34 -1.00 13.73 2.85
CA ASP A 34 -2.21 14.58 2.82
C ASP A 34 -3.18 14.21 1.67
N LYS A 35 -2.74 13.43 0.67
CA LYS A 35 -3.58 12.92 -0.42
C LYS A 35 -4.31 11.62 -0.10
N THR A 36 -4.06 11.02 1.07
CA THR A 36 -4.62 9.74 1.48
C THR A 36 -5.73 9.93 2.52
N TYR A 37 -6.60 8.93 2.70
CA TYR A 37 -7.68 8.99 3.68
C TYR A 37 -7.19 8.98 5.14
N PHE A 38 -6.05 8.32 5.41
CA PHE A 38 -5.41 8.20 6.72
C PHE A 38 -3.98 8.78 6.67
N PRO A 39 -3.84 10.12 6.64
CA PRO A 39 -2.55 10.79 6.48
C PRO A 39 -1.60 10.52 7.64
N GLU A 40 -2.08 10.50 8.89
CA GLU A 40 -1.25 10.27 10.08
C GLU A 40 -0.59 8.89 10.05
N THR A 41 -1.35 7.84 9.69
CA THR A 41 -0.81 6.49 9.53
C THR A 41 0.26 6.43 8.44
N CYS A 42 0.01 7.06 7.29
CA CYS A 42 0.99 7.18 6.20
C CYS A 42 2.28 7.86 6.67
N GLU A 43 2.17 9.01 7.34
CA GLU A 43 3.33 9.76 7.82
C GLU A 43 4.12 8.98 8.86
N ASN A 44 3.42 8.35 9.81
CA ASN A 44 4.03 7.60 10.89
C ASN A 44 4.86 6.43 10.36
N VAL A 45 4.32 5.66 9.41
CA VAL A 45 5.04 4.53 8.81
C VAL A 45 6.26 5.02 8.01
N LEU A 46 6.11 6.05 7.18
CA LEU A 46 7.21 6.56 6.35
C LEU A 46 8.34 7.23 7.16
N LYS A 47 8.03 7.83 8.31
CA LYS A 47 9.04 8.48 9.17
C LYS A 47 9.80 7.47 10.03
N ASN A 48 9.12 6.42 10.48
CA ASN A 48 9.68 5.52 11.50
C ASN A 48 10.28 4.23 10.92
N ASP A 49 9.96 3.86 9.69
CA ASP A 49 10.55 2.68 9.06
C ASP A 49 11.78 3.08 8.20
N PRO A 50 13.00 2.69 8.61
CA PRO A 50 14.23 3.02 7.90
C PRO A 50 14.27 2.45 6.47
N LYS A 51 13.44 1.45 6.16
CA LYS A 51 13.30 0.90 4.80
C LYS A 51 12.93 1.98 3.77
N TYR A 52 12.15 2.99 4.17
CA TYR A 52 11.64 4.02 3.26
C TYR A 52 12.38 5.37 3.35
N ALA A 53 13.37 5.49 4.23
CA ALA A 53 14.08 6.75 4.46
C ALA A 53 14.70 7.36 3.19
N ASN A 54 15.11 6.53 2.23
CA ASN A 54 15.74 6.94 0.98
C ASN A 54 14.82 6.79 -0.24
N THR A 55 13.52 6.54 -0.06
CA THR A 55 12.61 6.39 -1.18
C THR A 55 12.45 7.70 -1.94
N GLN A 56 12.56 7.65 -3.27
CA GLN A 56 12.30 8.79 -4.14
C GLN A 56 10.89 8.71 -4.71
N ILE A 57 10.12 9.79 -4.56
CA ILE A 57 8.79 9.91 -5.15
C ILE A 57 8.84 11.02 -6.21
N LYS A 58 8.74 10.65 -7.49
CA LYS A 58 8.81 11.60 -8.62
C LYS A 58 7.43 11.99 -9.16
N GLY A 59 6.38 11.28 -8.75
CA GLY A 59 5.02 11.55 -9.18
C GLY A 59 4.00 10.58 -8.57
N ASN A 60 2.72 10.75 -8.95
CA ASN A 60 1.62 9.96 -8.38
C ASN A 60 1.78 8.45 -8.56
N SER A 61 2.35 7.99 -9.69
CA SER A 61 2.62 6.57 -9.90
C SER A 61 3.64 6.01 -8.92
N ASP A 62 4.67 6.78 -8.58
CA ASP A 62 5.68 6.36 -7.59
C ASP A 62 5.11 6.39 -6.17
N PHE A 63 4.21 7.32 -5.88
CA PHE A 63 3.52 7.33 -4.59
C PHE A 63 2.57 6.14 -4.44
N LEU A 64 1.79 5.81 -5.49
CA LEU A 64 0.93 4.62 -5.48
C LEU A 64 1.73 3.33 -5.31
N LYS A 65 2.90 3.19 -5.98
CA LYS A 65 3.84 2.07 -5.75
C LYS A 65 4.23 1.96 -4.29
N LEU A 66 4.63 3.08 -3.70
CA LEU A 66 5.04 3.14 -2.32
C LEU A 66 3.86 2.73 -1.42
N SER A 67 2.66 3.27 -1.60
CA SER A 67 1.49 2.93 -0.81
C SER A 67 1.11 1.44 -0.90
N LEU A 68 1.18 0.83 -2.09
CA LEU A 68 0.98 -0.62 -2.25
C LEU A 68 2.05 -1.43 -1.50
N GLN A 69 3.30 -0.97 -1.57
CA GLN A 69 4.42 -1.59 -0.85
C GLN A 69 4.25 -1.47 0.67
N LEU A 70 3.81 -0.32 1.18
CA LEU A 70 3.50 -0.12 2.60
C LEU A 70 2.43 -1.10 3.08
N ALA A 71 1.32 -1.22 2.33
CA ALA A 71 0.22 -2.13 2.65
C ALA A 71 0.68 -3.60 2.65
N PHE A 72 1.46 -4.01 1.66
CA PHE A 72 2.02 -5.36 1.58
C PHE A 72 2.98 -5.67 2.73
N ASP A 73 3.93 -4.76 3.01
CA ASP A 73 4.91 -4.96 4.09
C ASP A 73 4.22 -5.01 5.46
N ARG A 74 3.19 -4.18 5.68
CA ARG A 74 2.39 -4.24 6.90
C ARG A 74 1.62 -5.55 7.01
N ALA A 75 1.06 -6.07 5.91
CA ALA A 75 0.38 -7.36 5.91
C ALA A 75 1.30 -8.53 6.27
N VAL A 76 2.56 -8.51 5.82
CA VAL A 76 3.58 -9.49 6.26
C VAL A 76 3.81 -9.40 7.76
N ASN A 77 3.94 -8.17 8.30
CA ASN A 77 4.09 -7.97 9.73
C ASN A 77 2.85 -8.43 10.52
N ALA A 78 1.65 -8.07 10.08
CA ALA A 78 0.40 -8.44 10.73
C ALA A 78 0.20 -9.96 10.76
N SER A 79 0.49 -10.65 9.65
CA SER A 79 0.48 -12.12 9.60
C SER A 79 1.45 -12.73 10.61
N LYS A 80 2.67 -12.19 10.72
CA LYS A 80 3.64 -12.62 11.73
C LYS A 80 3.11 -12.41 13.15
N VAL A 81 2.58 -11.22 13.45
CA VAL A 81 2.01 -10.91 14.77
C VAL A 81 0.85 -11.85 15.08
N ALA A 82 -0.05 -12.10 14.12
CA ALA A 82 -1.16 -13.03 14.29
C ALA A 82 -0.69 -14.43 14.71
N HIS A 83 0.34 -14.97 14.05
CA HIS A 83 0.96 -16.26 14.42
C HIS A 83 1.46 -16.30 15.88
N GLU A 84 2.05 -15.20 16.35
CA GLU A 84 2.62 -15.11 17.71
C GLU A 84 1.56 -15.08 18.82
N LEU A 85 0.28 -14.83 18.48
CA LEU A 85 -0.81 -14.71 19.46
C LEU A 85 -1.45 -16.05 19.86
N GLY A 86 -1.16 -17.15 19.17
CA GLY A 86 -1.76 -18.45 19.47
C GLY A 86 -1.68 -18.88 20.94
N PRO A 87 -0.53 -18.75 21.62
CA PRO A 87 -0.41 -19.07 23.05
C PRO A 87 -1.27 -18.20 23.99
N LYS A 88 -1.83 -17.07 23.52
CA LYS A 88 -2.69 -16.18 24.32
C LYS A 88 -4.18 -16.54 24.27
N CYS A 89 -4.58 -17.48 23.41
CA CYS A 89 -5.96 -17.95 23.33
C CYS A 89 -6.35 -18.65 24.64
N ARG A 90 -7.51 -18.29 25.22
CA ARG A 90 -7.96 -18.79 26.53
C ARG A 90 -8.75 -20.10 26.47
N ASP A 91 -9.36 -20.39 25.33
CA ASP A 91 -10.16 -21.61 25.11
C ASP A 91 -10.18 -22.04 23.64
N ASN A 92 -10.88 -23.14 23.36
CA ASN A 92 -10.93 -23.74 22.02
C ASN A 92 -11.72 -22.89 21.01
N ASN A 93 -12.72 -22.12 21.45
CA ASN A 93 -13.50 -21.27 20.55
C ASN A 93 -12.67 -20.05 20.14
N GLU A 94 -11.99 -19.41 21.09
CA GLU A 94 -11.08 -18.30 20.78
C GLU A 94 -9.93 -18.77 19.88
N LYS A 95 -9.40 -19.96 20.15
CA LYS A 95 -8.37 -20.57 19.31
C LYS A 95 -8.86 -20.86 17.88
N ALA A 96 -10.12 -21.25 17.71
CA ALA A 96 -10.71 -21.46 16.39
C ALA A 96 -10.83 -20.12 15.63
N ALA A 97 -11.36 -19.07 16.28
CA ALA A 97 -11.44 -17.74 15.69
C ALA A 97 -10.05 -17.18 15.32
N TRP A 98 -9.08 -17.32 16.24
CA TRP A 98 -7.69 -16.95 15.98
C TRP A 98 -7.07 -17.72 14.81
N THR A 99 -7.28 -19.04 14.71
CA THR A 99 -6.76 -19.85 13.61
C THR A 99 -7.33 -19.38 12.27
N ASN A 100 -8.63 -19.10 12.21
CA ASN A 100 -9.27 -18.53 11.02
C ASN A 100 -8.66 -17.18 10.64
N CYS A 101 -8.39 -16.31 11.64
CA CYS A 101 -7.71 -15.04 11.41
C CYS A 101 -6.31 -15.21 10.85
N VAL A 102 -5.51 -16.14 11.39
CA VAL A 102 -4.17 -16.44 10.86
C VAL A 102 -4.25 -16.80 9.38
N ASP A 103 -5.16 -17.69 8.99
CA ASP A 103 -5.38 -18.09 7.59
C ASP A 103 -5.76 -16.89 6.71
N LEU A 104 -6.59 -15.97 7.21
CA LEU A 104 -7.01 -14.76 6.49
C LEU A 104 -5.85 -13.77 6.33
N TYR A 105 -5.00 -13.59 7.33
CA TYR A 105 -3.80 -12.77 7.23
C TYR A 105 -2.76 -13.35 6.26
N GLU A 106 -2.58 -14.68 6.23
CA GLU A 106 -1.73 -15.34 5.24
C GLU A 106 -2.26 -15.15 3.81
N LYS A 107 -3.58 -15.29 3.62
CA LYS A 107 -4.23 -14.97 2.34
C LYS A 107 -4.03 -13.51 1.95
N ASN A 108 -4.06 -12.58 2.91
CA ASN A 108 -3.77 -11.16 2.66
C ASN A 108 -2.35 -10.94 2.17
N VAL A 109 -1.35 -11.62 2.74
CA VAL A 109 0.03 -11.55 2.24
C VAL A 109 0.09 -12.00 0.78
N VAL A 110 -0.51 -13.15 0.44
CA VAL A 110 -0.51 -13.67 -0.94
C VAL A 110 -1.26 -12.73 -1.89
N THR A 111 -2.41 -12.21 -1.47
CA THR A 111 -3.27 -11.32 -2.26
C THR A 111 -2.58 -9.99 -2.54
N LEU A 112 -2.04 -9.34 -1.51
CA LEU A 112 -1.36 -8.04 -1.65
C LEU A 112 -0.02 -8.16 -2.36
N LYS A 113 0.65 -9.31 -2.29
CA LYS A 113 1.85 -9.58 -3.10
C LYS A 113 1.58 -9.39 -4.59
N GLN A 114 0.39 -9.74 -5.07
CA GLN A 114 0.02 -9.59 -6.49
C GLN A 114 0.05 -8.12 -6.93
N SER A 115 -0.21 -7.17 -6.01
CA SER A 115 -0.20 -5.73 -6.30
C SER A 115 1.21 -5.13 -6.45
N VAL A 116 2.22 -5.76 -5.84
CA VAL A 116 3.61 -5.27 -5.83
C VAL A 116 4.56 -6.11 -6.68
N ASP A 117 4.15 -7.30 -7.11
CA ASP A 117 5.04 -8.23 -7.81
C ASP A 117 5.26 -7.81 -9.28
N PRO A 118 6.53 -7.53 -9.68
CA PRO A 118 6.86 -7.09 -11.03
C PRO A 118 6.62 -8.18 -12.09
N ASN A 119 6.60 -9.47 -11.71
CA ASN A 119 6.28 -10.58 -12.61
C ASN A 119 4.79 -10.61 -13.00
N TYR A 120 3.94 -9.98 -12.21
CA TYR A 120 2.53 -9.74 -12.54
C TYR A 120 2.35 -8.39 -13.27
N GLY A 121 3.41 -7.58 -13.33
CA GLY A 121 3.57 -6.42 -14.22
C GLY A 121 2.83 -5.16 -13.77
N CYS A 122 2.61 -4.99 -12.47
CA CYS A 122 1.88 -3.83 -11.96
C CYS A 122 2.63 -2.52 -12.03
N ILE A 123 3.96 -2.58 -12.05
CA ILE A 123 4.81 -1.41 -11.92
C ILE A 123 5.90 -1.43 -13.00
N PRO A 124 5.86 -0.52 -14.00
CA PRO A 124 4.86 0.53 -14.21
C PRO A 124 3.50 -0.03 -14.67
N PHE A 125 2.42 0.66 -14.27
CA PHE A 125 1.05 0.36 -14.72
C PHE A 125 1.03 0.23 -16.24
N ASN A 126 0.29 -0.77 -16.77
CA ASN A 126 0.13 -1.08 -18.19
C ASN A 126 1.27 -1.89 -18.87
N SER A 127 2.16 -2.51 -18.09
CA SER A 127 3.18 -3.42 -18.66
C SER A 127 2.68 -4.86 -18.89
N SER A 128 1.51 -5.20 -18.32
CA SER A 128 0.92 -6.54 -18.37
C SER A 128 -0.61 -6.47 -18.37
N PRO A 129 -1.32 -7.23 -19.23
CA PRO A 129 -2.78 -7.29 -19.21
C PRO A 129 -3.36 -7.88 -17.90
N LYS A 130 -2.52 -8.54 -17.09
CA LYS A 130 -2.91 -9.04 -15.76
C LYS A 130 -2.87 -7.98 -14.67
N CYS A 131 -2.25 -6.83 -14.89
CA CYS A 131 -2.28 -5.73 -13.92
C CYS A 131 -2.98 -4.49 -14.46
N SER A 132 -4.28 -4.44 -14.17
CA SER A 132 -5.14 -3.27 -14.38
C SER A 132 -5.44 -2.61 -13.03
N PRO A 133 -5.77 -1.30 -13.01
CA PRO A 133 -6.31 -0.63 -11.82
C PRO A 133 -7.47 -1.40 -11.17
N LYS A 134 -8.31 -2.06 -11.99
CA LYS A 134 -9.42 -2.92 -11.54
C LYS A 134 -8.92 -4.12 -10.73
N ASN A 135 -7.91 -4.84 -11.21
CA ASN A 135 -7.38 -6.01 -10.51
C ASN A 135 -6.72 -5.61 -9.18
N VAL A 136 -5.93 -4.54 -9.17
CA VAL A 136 -5.30 -4.03 -7.94
C VAL A 136 -6.36 -3.64 -6.91
N ARG A 137 -7.42 -2.93 -7.36
CA ARG A 137 -8.56 -2.61 -6.51
C ARG A 137 -9.23 -3.86 -5.95
N THR A 138 -9.49 -4.87 -6.79
CA THR A 138 -10.05 -6.14 -6.33
C THR A 138 -9.19 -6.79 -5.25
N TRP A 139 -7.86 -6.85 -5.44
CA TRP A 139 -6.96 -7.43 -4.43
C TRP A 139 -6.97 -6.65 -3.11
N LEU A 140 -6.96 -5.32 -3.17
CA LEU A 140 -7.03 -4.49 -1.98
C LEU A 140 -8.38 -4.62 -1.26
N SER A 141 -9.49 -4.62 -1.99
CA SER A 141 -10.83 -4.85 -1.42
C SER A 141 -10.96 -6.24 -0.78
N THR A 142 -10.48 -7.29 -1.46
CA THR A 142 -10.44 -8.63 -0.87
C THR A 142 -9.58 -8.68 0.40
N ALA A 143 -8.51 -7.90 0.47
CA ALA A 143 -7.70 -7.83 1.67
C ALA A 143 -8.44 -7.18 2.86
N LEU A 144 -9.27 -6.17 2.60
CA LEU A 144 -10.17 -5.59 3.61
C LEU A 144 -11.25 -6.58 4.03
N ASP A 145 -11.92 -7.25 3.09
CA ASP A 145 -12.95 -8.25 3.39
C ASP A 145 -12.41 -9.38 4.29
N ASN A 146 -11.15 -9.79 4.09
CA ASN A 146 -10.49 -10.77 4.94
C ASN A 146 -10.21 -10.25 6.36
N ILE A 147 -9.89 -8.96 6.53
CA ILE A 147 -9.73 -8.33 7.86
C ILE A 147 -11.08 -8.28 8.56
N ASP A 148 -12.13 -7.84 7.87
CA ASP A 148 -13.49 -7.77 8.40
C ASP A 148 -14.02 -9.16 8.78
N THR A 149 -13.74 -10.18 7.95
CA THR A 149 -14.10 -11.58 8.25
C THR A 149 -13.37 -12.09 9.47
N CYS A 150 -12.10 -11.70 9.67
CA CYS A 150 -11.34 -12.05 10.86
C CYS A 150 -11.97 -11.44 12.12
N GLU A 151 -12.29 -10.14 12.09
CA GLU A 151 -12.98 -9.45 13.19
C GLU A 151 -14.31 -10.13 13.52
N GLN A 152 -15.14 -10.37 12.50
CA GLN A 152 -16.46 -10.96 12.67
C GLN A 152 -16.39 -12.36 13.29
N GLY A 153 -15.35 -13.15 12.99
CA GLY A 153 -15.14 -14.47 13.59
C GLY A 153 -14.98 -14.46 15.11
N PHE A 154 -14.49 -13.37 15.70
CA PHE A 154 -14.45 -13.18 17.16
C PHE A 154 -15.76 -12.60 17.71
N VAL A 155 -16.37 -11.65 16.98
CA VAL A 155 -17.64 -11.01 17.35
C VAL A 155 -18.78 -12.04 17.43
N ASP A 156 -18.85 -12.97 16.47
CA ASP A 156 -19.91 -13.99 16.39
C ASP A 156 -19.96 -14.94 17.60
N ILE A 157 -18.86 -15.05 18.34
CA ILE A 157 -18.72 -15.91 19.52
C ILE A 157 -18.51 -15.14 20.83
N ASP A 158 -18.67 -13.81 20.80
CA ASP A 158 -18.50 -12.91 21.95
C ASP A 158 -17.10 -13.02 22.61
N MET A 159 -16.05 -13.10 21.80
CA MET A 159 -14.65 -13.21 22.26
C MET A 159 -13.78 -12.04 21.80
N THR A 160 -14.21 -10.84 22.18
CA THR A 160 -13.66 -9.57 21.66
C THR A 160 -12.62 -8.92 22.58
N ASP A 161 -12.41 -9.45 23.78
CA ASP A 161 -11.69 -8.77 24.88
C ASP A 161 -10.25 -9.25 25.13
N ASN A 162 -9.77 -10.27 24.42
CA ASN A 162 -8.46 -10.88 24.65
C ASN A 162 -7.57 -10.92 23.39
N VAL A 163 -7.71 -11.92 22.51
CA VAL A 163 -6.85 -12.02 21.31
C VAL A 163 -7.27 -11.04 20.22
N MET A 164 -8.58 -10.78 20.07
CA MET A 164 -9.11 -9.94 18.98
C MET A 164 -8.44 -8.55 18.91
N PRO A 165 -8.32 -7.76 19.98
CA PRO A 165 -7.71 -6.43 19.91
C PRO A 165 -6.21 -6.47 19.58
N LEU A 166 -5.56 -7.62 19.75
CA LEU A 166 -4.13 -7.81 19.47
C LEU A 166 -3.88 -8.27 18.04
N VAL A 167 -4.83 -9.02 17.47
CA VAL A 167 -4.71 -9.57 16.10
C VAL A 167 -5.22 -8.59 15.05
N LEU A 168 -6.16 -7.70 15.39
CA LEU A 168 -6.64 -6.67 14.47
C LEU A 168 -5.58 -5.57 14.30
N ASP A 169 -5.11 -5.39 13.07
CA ASP A 169 -4.08 -4.43 12.73
C ASP A 169 -4.66 -3.22 11.99
N LYS A 170 -5.09 -2.21 12.76
CA LYS A 170 -5.68 -0.99 12.18
C LYS A 170 -4.75 -0.28 11.20
N VAL A 171 -3.44 -0.34 11.44
CA VAL A 171 -2.44 0.24 10.52
C VAL A 171 -2.45 -0.47 9.18
N GLN A 172 -2.68 -1.79 9.13
CA GLN A 172 -2.83 -2.51 7.87
C GLN A 172 -4.07 -2.03 7.10
N GLU A 173 -5.22 -1.96 7.76
CA GLU A 173 -6.48 -1.52 7.17
C GLU A 173 -6.33 -0.10 6.58
N ASP A 174 -5.80 0.83 7.37
CA ASP A 174 -5.56 2.22 6.96
C ASP A 174 -4.65 2.30 5.72
N LEU A 175 -3.57 1.52 5.67
CA LEU A 175 -2.65 1.51 4.54
C LEU A 175 -3.30 0.94 3.27
N ILE A 176 -4.16 -0.08 3.39
CA ILE A 176 -4.92 -0.63 2.27
C ILE A 176 -5.91 0.41 1.73
N VAL A 177 -6.66 1.08 2.61
CA VAL A 177 -7.61 2.13 2.23
C VAL A 177 -6.89 3.34 1.60
N ASN A 178 -5.73 3.71 2.14
CA ASN A 178 -4.87 4.74 1.55
C ASN A 178 -4.47 4.38 0.12
N ALA A 179 -4.02 3.14 -0.12
CA ALA A 179 -3.65 2.69 -1.45
C ALA A 179 -4.86 2.66 -2.41
N LEU A 180 -6.03 2.20 -1.94
CA LEU A 180 -7.27 2.21 -2.72
C LEU A 180 -7.65 3.62 -3.19
N GLY A 181 -7.56 4.62 -2.30
CA GLY A 181 -7.89 6.01 -2.62
C GLY A 181 -7.01 6.64 -3.70
N LEU A 182 -5.81 6.10 -3.91
CA LEU A 182 -4.87 6.59 -4.93
C LEU A 182 -5.08 5.94 -6.31
N ILE A 183 -5.91 4.89 -6.42
CA ILE A 183 -6.22 4.23 -7.68
C ILE A 183 -7.35 4.98 -8.39
N SER A 184 -7.02 5.78 -9.40
CA SER A 184 -7.98 6.47 -10.27
C SER A 184 -8.97 5.50 -10.94
N GLU A 185 -10.27 5.84 -10.96
CA GLU A 185 -11.33 5.06 -11.63
C GLU A 185 -11.42 5.25 -13.15
N ASN A 186 -10.64 6.16 -13.74
CA ASN A 186 -10.84 6.57 -15.13
C ASN A 186 -9.90 5.88 -16.12
N ASN A 187 -10.47 4.95 -16.89
CA ASN A 187 -10.36 4.90 -18.35
C ASN A 187 -11.68 4.40 -18.93
#